data_AF-A0A3D3V698-F1
#
_entry.id   AF-A0A3D3V698-F1
#
_cell.length_a   1.000
_cell.length_b   1.000
_cell.length_c   1.000
_cell.angle_alpha   90.00
_cell.angle_beta   90.00
_cell.angle_gamma   90.00
#
_symmetry.space_group_name_H-M   'P 1'
#
loop_
_entity.id
_entity.type
_entity.pdbx_description
1 polymer ?
#
loop_
_entity_poly.entity_id
_entity_poly.type
_entity_poly.pdbx_seq_one_letter_code
_entity_poly.pdbx_strand_id
1 'polypeptide(L)'
;MKQILNITIVFASLLFTCPAFADNNTDITITSVSNDIEVKQQQDVSEAKRWLEIARKPFGDNTAAIRYIREAVEKADVTLKFIGTSEKEISQLLTKGYLAEAKRWLEHARNRLADNKHNIKYVHEALAKADATPASIGTSEEELQELLTDGYVAEAKLWLGYARNRSDNNENNINFSIQALEKADASFEDIDSSAEEMLQLLVDGYIAEARKWFGYALEKEDNQAELDYCLEALLKASYVADLAFILED
;
A
#
# COMPACT_ATOMS: atom_id res chain seq x y z
N MET A 1 16.95 -19.20 38.11
CA MET A 1 16.92 -20.66 37.94
C MET A 1 16.57 -21.01 36.50
N LYS A 2 17.57 -21.26 35.65
CA LYS A 2 17.45 -22.08 34.44
C LYS A 2 18.81 -22.77 34.27
N GLN A 3 18.82 -24.07 34.54
CA GLN A 3 20.01 -24.92 34.47
C GLN A 3 20.38 -25.13 33.00
N ILE A 4 21.67 -24.95 32.72
CA ILE A 4 22.33 -25.32 31.48
C ILE A 4 22.37 -26.85 31.43
N LEU A 5 21.75 -27.45 30.43
CA LEU A 5 21.82 -28.89 30.19
C LEU A 5 23.15 -29.19 29.48
N ASN A 6 24.19 -29.45 30.26
CA ASN A 6 25.43 -30.05 29.78
C ASN A 6 25.14 -31.51 29.39
N ILE A 7 25.08 -31.80 28.10
CA ILE A 7 25.05 -33.17 27.59
C ILE A 7 26.49 -33.67 27.55
N THR A 8 26.92 -34.29 28.66
CA THR A 8 28.14 -35.10 28.70
C THR A 8 27.80 -36.49 28.16
N ILE A 9 28.26 -36.80 26.95
CA ILE A 9 28.18 -38.16 26.40
C ILE A 9 29.29 -38.98 27.07
N VAL A 10 28.91 -39.83 28.01
CA VAL A 10 29.78 -40.82 28.64
C VAL A 10 29.91 -42.02 27.69
N PHE A 11 31.10 -42.21 27.11
CA PHE A 11 31.45 -43.44 26.42
C PHE A 11 31.67 -44.55 27.45
N ALA A 12 30.73 -45.49 27.53
CA ALA A 12 30.89 -46.73 28.28
C ALA A 12 31.64 -47.76 27.41
N SER A 13 32.90 -47.97 27.74
CA SER A 13 33.77 -49.01 27.19
C SER A 13 33.27 -50.39 27.60
N LEU A 14 32.64 -51.12 26.67
CA LEU A 14 32.38 -52.55 26.81
C LEU A 14 33.32 -53.31 25.87
N LEU A 15 34.38 -53.84 26.47
CA LEU A 15 35.31 -54.80 25.88
C LEU A 15 34.55 -56.09 25.55
N PHE A 16 34.31 -56.34 24.26
CA PHE A 16 34.10 -57.69 23.73
C PHE A 16 35.13 -57.92 22.63
N THR A 17 36.11 -58.78 22.95
CA THR A 17 37.08 -59.30 22.00
C THR A 17 36.43 -60.43 21.20
N CYS A 18 36.21 -60.21 19.91
CA CYS A 18 36.05 -61.27 18.91
C CYS A 18 36.67 -60.79 17.59
N PRO A 19 37.54 -61.57 16.93
CA PRO A 19 38.25 -61.13 15.74
C PRO A 19 37.41 -61.39 14.47
N ALA A 20 37.61 -60.51 13.48
CA ALA A 20 37.20 -60.63 12.08
C ALA A 20 35.71 -60.37 11.76
N PHE A 21 35.37 -59.09 11.60
CA PHE A 21 34.67 -58.58 10.40
C PHE A 21 34.92 -57.07 10.36
N ALA A 22 35.78 -56.62 9.45
CA ALA A 22 36.06 -55.20 9.24
C ALA A 22 34.85 -54.57 8.52
N ASP A 23 33.86 -54.12 9.30
CA ASP A 23 32.82 -53.22 8.82
C ASP A 23 33.41 -51.82 8.69
N ASN A 24 33.96 -51.52 7.51
CA ASN A 24 34.40 -50.19 7.08
C ASN A 24 33.22 -49.19 6.87
N ASN A 25 32.07 -49.40 7.51
CA ASN A 25 30.80 -48.77 7.12
C ASN A 25 30.18 -47.84 8.19
N THR A 26 30.78 -47.72 9.38
CA THR A 26 30.31 -46.82 10.45
C THR A 26 31.00 -45.45 10.48
N ASP A 27 32.21 -45.34 9.94
CA ASP A 27 32.92 -44.04 9.83
C ASP A 27 32.37 -43.15 8.70
N ILE A 28 31.73 -43.74 7.69
CA ILE A 28 31.20 -43.00 6.54
C ILE A 28 29.94 -42.19 6.91
N THR A 29 29.18 -42.63 7.92
CA THR A 29 27.87 -42.03 8.26
C THR A 29 27.95 -40.81 9.17
N ILE A 30 28.96 -40.72 10.06
CA ILE A 30 29.13 -39.56 10.95
C ILE A 30 29.81 -38.41 10.21
N THR A 31 30.80 -38.73 9.38
CA THR A 31 31.56 -37.73 8.62
C THR A 31 30.72 -37.06 7.52
N SER A 32 29.82 -37.80 6.87
CA SER A 32 28.92 -37.23 5.85
C SER A 32 27.87 -36.30 6.46
N VAL A 33 27.26 -36.69 7.59
CA VAL A 33 26.27 -35.87 8.30
C VAL A 33 26.89 -34.59 8.87
N SER A 34 28.13 -34.65 9.38
CA SER A 34 28.84 -33.45 9.87
C SER A 34 29.13 -32.46 8.74
N ASN A 35 29.55 -32.94 7.57
CA ASN A 35 29.79 -32.09 6.40
C ASN A 35 28.50 -31.43 5.88
N ASP A 36 27.38 -32.17 5.86
CA ASP A 36 26.10 -31.61 5.40
C ASP A 36 25.57 -30.53 6.35
N ILE A 37 25.80 -30.67 7.66
CA ILE A 37 25.45 -29.66 8.67
C ILE A 37 26.30 -28.39 8.47
N GLU A 38 27.62 -28.52 8.29
CA GLU A 38 28.52 -27.39 8.06
C GLU A 38 28.19 -26.65 6.75
N VAL A 39 27.90 -27.38 5.68
CA VAL A 39 27.52 -26.78 4.39
C VAL A 39 26.21 -25.99 4.51
N LYS A 40 25.21 -26.55 5.21
CA LYS A 40 23.93 -25.87 5.42
C LYS A 40 24.07 -24.62 6.28
N GLN A 41 24.83 -24.71 7.37
CA GLN A 41 25.14 -23.56 8.21
C GLN A 41 25.83 -22.44 7.42
N GLN A 42 26.79 -22.80 6.54
CA GLN A 42 27.48 -21.84 5.69
C GLN A 42 26.55 -21.17 4.65
N GLN A 43 25.57 -21.91 4.13
CA GLN A 43 24.54 -21.38 3.23
C GLN A 43 23.66 -20.34 3.94
N ASP A 44 23.14 -20.66 5.13
CA ASP A 44 22.31 -19.76 5.93
C ASP A 44 23.11 -18.49 6.34
N VAL A 45 24.39 -18.63 6.71
CA VAL A 45 25.29 -17.47 6.96
C VAL A 45 25.45 -16.59 5.73
N SER A 46 25.59 -17.21 4.55
CA SER A 46 25.75 -16.48 3.28
C SER A 46 24.47 -15.74 2.90
N GLU A 47 23.31 -16.35 3.14
CA GLU A 47 22.00 -15.72 2.96
C GLU A 47 21.81 -14.52 3.90
N ALA A 48 22.12 -14.68 5.19
CA ALA A 48 22.06 -13.58 6.16
C ALA A 48 22.92 -12.38 5.73
N LYS A 49 24.15 -12.63 5.29
CA LYS A 49 25.05 -11.58 4.78
C LYS A 49 24.50 -10.91 3.52
N ARG A 50 23.92 -11.68 2.59
CA ARG A 50 23.30 -11.13 1.38
C ARG A 50 22.15 -10.17 1.73
N TRP A 51 21.26 -10.56 2.64
CA TRP A 51 20.14 -9.70 3.05
C TRP A 51 20.62 -8.47 3.84
N LEU A 52 21.67 -8.59 4.64
CA LEU A 52 22.31 -7.45 5.31
C LEU A 52 22.87 -6.44 4.31
N GLU A 53 23.55 -6.90 3.25
CA GLU A 53 24.03 -6.04 2.18
C GLU A 53 22.89 -5.36 1.41
N ILE A 54 21.75 -6.04 1.24
CA ILE A 54 20.54 -5.42 0.67
C ILE A 54 20.02 -4.33 1.61
N ALA A 55 19.86 -4.61 2.90
CA ALA A 55 19.31 -3.68 3.89
C ALA A 55 20.19 -2.42 4.08
N ARG A 56 21.51 -2.54 3.89
CA ARG A 56 22.46 -1.41 3.94
C ARG A 56 22.24 -0.40 2.81
N LYS A 57 21.68 -0.84 1.68
CA LYS A 57 21.33 0.04 0.56
C LYS A 57 20.07 0.85 0.89
N PRO A 58 19.95 2.09 0.41
CA PRO A 58 18.81 2.96 0.72
C PRO A 58 17.61 2.67 -0.20
N PHE A 59 17.05 1.46 -0.15
CA PHE A 59 15.92 1.07 -1.00
C PHE A 59 14.67 0.76 -0.16
N GLY A 60 13.96 1.81 0.27
CA GLY A 60 12.64 1.70 0.88
C GLY A 60 12.58 0.84 2.15
N ASP A 61 11.42 0.25 2.41
CA ASP A 61 11.14 -0.54 3.62
C ASP A 61 12.03 -1.78 3.77
N ASN A 62 12.86 -1.78 4.81
CA ASN A 62 13.80 -2.86 5.14
C ASN A 62 13.19 -4.01 5.96
N THR A 63 11.91 -3.96 6.34
CA THR A 63 11.28 -4.93 7.26
C THR A 63 11.48 -6.38 6.81
N ALA A 64 11.27 -6.66 5.51
CA ALA A 64 11.44 -8.01 4.97
C ALA A 64 12.90 -8.48 5.00
N ALA A 65 13.84 -7.61 4.59
CA ALA A 65 15.27 -7.94 4.64
C ALA A 65 15.73 -8.21 6.08
N ILE A 66 15.32 -7.39 7.04
CA ILE A 66 15.65 -7.60 8.46
C ILE A 66 15.06 -8.90 9.01
N ARG A 67 13.81 -9.24 8.63
CA ARG A 67 13.22 -10.53 8.97
C ARG A 67 14.08 -11.69 8.44
N TYR A 68 14.47 -11.65 7.17
CA TYR A 68 15.29 -12.72 6.58
C TYR A 68 16.68 -12.83 7.20
N ILE A 69 17.30 -11.71 7.58
CA ILE A 69 18.55 -11.74 8.36
C ILE A 69 18.34 -12.51 9.66
N ARG A 70 17.27 -12.20 10.41
CA ARG A 70 16.99 -12.87 11.70
C ARG A 70 16.72 -14.35 11.54
N GLU A 71 15.88 -14.73 10.58
CA GLU A 71 15.57 -16.14 10.29
C GLU A 71 16.82 -16.94 9.89
N ALA A 72 17.69 -16.37 9.04
CA ALA A 72 18.91 -17.04 8.59
C ALA A 72 19.97 -17.16 9.71
N VAL A 73 20.09 -16.14 10.56
CA VAL A 73 20.97 -16.17 11.75
C VAL A 73 20.51 -17.22 12.76
N GLU A 74 19.20 -17.35 12.97
CA GLU A 74 18.61 -18.37 13.83
C GLU A 74 18.83 -19.79 13.27
N LYS A 75 18.57 -20.01 11.98
CA LYS A 75 18.80 -21.31 11.32
C LYS A 75 20.26 -21.76 11.36
N ALA A 76 21.18 -20.81 11.20
CA ALA A 76 22.62 -21.06 11.26
C ALA A 76 23.14 -21.23 12.70
N ASP A 77 22.33 -20.99 13.73
CA ASP A 77 22.75 -20.97 15.14
C ASP A 77 23.97 -20.06 15.38
N VAL A 78 23.95 -18.87 14.78
CA VAL A 78 25.01 -17.86 14.92
C VAL A 78 24.46 -16.58 15.54
N THR A 79 25.36 -15.62 15.82
CA THR A 79 24.96 -14.30 16.31
C THR A 79 25.05 -13.25 15.20
N LEU A 80 24.34 -12.13 15.35
CA LEU A 80 24.50 -10.97 14.46
C LEU A 80 25.97 -10.51 14.35
N LYS A 81 26.74 -10.60 15.45
CA LYS A 81 28.16 -10.25 15.45
C LYS A 81 28.97 -11.14 14.49
N PHE A 82 28.61 -12.41 14.36
CA PHE A 82 29.28 -13.36 13.47
C PHE A 82 29.15 -12.96 12.00
N ILE A 83 27.99 -12.42 11.59
CA ILE A 83 27.77 -11.91 10.24
C ILE A 83 28.24 -10.45 10.05
N GLY A 84 28.89 -9.87 11.07
CA GLY A 84 29.47 -8.52 11.00
C GLY A 84 28.45 -7.39 11.20
N THR A 85 27.43 -7.61 12.03
CA THR A 85 26.44 -6.59 12.39
C THR A 85 26.10 -6.60 13.88
N SER A 86 25.17 -5.74 14.30
CA SER A 86 24.69 -5.63 15.68
C SER A 86 23.20 -5.28 15.71
N GLU A 87 22.52 -5.51 16.82
CA GLU A 87 21.14 -5.07 17.00
C GLU A 87 20.97 -3.56 16.78
N LYS A 88 21.96 -2.76 17.22
CA LYS A 88 21.98 -1.32 16.99
C LYS A 88 21.99 -0.98 15.49
N GLU A 89 22.84 -1.65 14.71
CA GLU A 89 22.86 -1.45 13.26
C GLU A 89 21.55 -1.91 12.62
N ILE A 90 20.99 -3.06 13.01
CA ILE A 90 19.71 -3.55 12.52
C ILE A 90 18.58 -2.53 12.76
N SER A 91 18.50 -1.95 13.96
CA SER A 91 17.55 -0.87 14.27
C SER A 91 17.78 0.37 13.38
N GLN A 92 19.03 0.78 13.19
CA GLN A 92 19.36 1.92 12.30
C GLN A 92 18.98 1.65 10.85
N LEU A 93 19.16 0.41 10.36
CA LEU A 93 18.77 0.01 9.01
C LEU A 93 17.25 0.01 8.84
N LEU A 94 16.47 -0.41 9.84
CA LEU A 94 15.01 -0.27 9.82
C LEU A 94 14.59 1.19 9.71
N THR A 95 15.06 2.05 10.60
CA THR A 95 14.74 3.49 10.58
C THR A 95 15.13 4.12 9.25
N LYS A 96 16.34 3.83 8.73
CA LYS A 96 16.80 4.33 7.42
C LYS A 96 15.90 3.86 6.28
N GLY A 97 15.44 2.61 6.33
CA GLY A 97 14.53 2.07 5.32
C GLY A 97 13.17 2.77 5.32
N TYR A 98 12.57 2.95 6.50
CA TYR A 98 11.31 3.69 6.63
C TYR A 98 11.43 5.15 6.18
N LEU A 99 12.54 5.84 6.49
CA LEU A 99 12.79 7.19 6.00
C LEU A 99 12.95 7.24 4.46
N ALA A 100 13.60 6.24 3.86
CA ALA A 100 13.72 6.13 2.41
C ALA A 100 12.35 5.88 1.75
N GLU A 101 11.52 5.04 2.37
CA GLU A 101 10.16 4.76 1.92
C GLU A 101 9.27 6.01 2.01
N ALA A 102 9.33 6.75 3.12
CA ALA A 102 8.62 8.01 3.28
C ALA A 102 9.03 9.03 2.21
N LYS A 103 10.33 9.17 1.93
CA LYS A 103 10.82 10.03 0.82
C LYS A 103 10.26 9.63 -0.54
N ARG A 104 10.21 8.33 -0.82
CA ARG A 104 9.68 7.80 -2.08
C ARG A 104 8.20 8.14 -2.26
N TRP A 105 7.39 7.98 -1.21
CA TRP A 105 5.98 8.36 -1.26
C TRP A 105 5.76 9.87 -1.36
N LEU A 106 6.61 10.67 -0.71
CA LEU A 106 6.61 12.12 -0.86
C LEU A 106 6.93 12.53 -2.31
N GLU A 107 7.94 11.93 -2.93
CA GLU A 107 8.25 12.15 -4.35
C GLU A 107 7.10 11.75 -5.25
N HIS A 108 6.40 10.65 -4.95
CA HIS A 108 5.18 10.30 -5.68
C HIS A 108 4.10 11.37 -5.51
N ALA A 109 3.88 11.87 -4.29
CA ALA A 109 2.87 12.90 -4.04
C ALA A 109 3.17 14.22 -4.78
N ARG A 110 4.45 14.63 -4.81
CA ARG A 110 4.90 15.83 -5.54
C ARG A 110 4.75 15.72 -7.05
N ASN A 111 4.78 14.50 -7.61
CA ASN A 111 4.76 14.28 -9.06
C ASN A 111 3.40 13.80 -9.61
N ARG A 112 2.48 13.35 -8.76
CA ARG A 112 1.19 12.78 -9.17
C ARG A 112 0.06 13.34 -8.32
N LEU A 113 -0.68 14.29 -8.87
CA LEU A 113 -1.79 14.94 -8.16
C LEU A 113 -2.92 13.95 -7.82
N ALA A 114 -3.32 13.12 -8.79
CA ALA A 114 -4.25 12.02 -8.52
C ALA A 114 -3.54 10.95 -7.66
N ASP A 115 -4.15 10.58 -6.53
CA ASP A 115 -3.66 9.65 -5.48
C ASP A 115 -2.87 10.26 -4.32
N ASN A 116 -2.79 11.59 -4.18
CA ASN A 116 -2.07 12.21 -3.05
C ASN A 116 -2.59 11.75 -1.68
N LYS A 117 -3.88 11.49 -1.53
CA LYS A 117 -4.44 10.90 -0.29
C LYS A 117 -3.71 9.61 0.13
N HIS A 118 -3.47 8.70 -0.81
CA HIS A 118 -2.80 7.43 -0.51
C HIS A 118 -1.30 7.65 -0.27
N ASN A 119 -0.66 8.46 -1.10
CA ASN A 119 0.77 8.74 -0.98
C ASN A 119 1.09 9.42 0.37
N ILE A 120 0.35 10.46 0.75
CA ILE A 120 0.52 11.19 2.01
C ILE A 120 0.27 10.28 3.22
N LYS A 121 -0.77 9.43 3.17
CA LYS A 121 -0.99 8.41 4.20
C LYS A 121 0.25 7.51 4.37
N TYR A 122 0.84 7.02 3.29
CA TYR A 122 2.03 6.18 3.37
C TYR A 122 3.27 6.93 3.86
N VAL A 123 3.39 8.24 3.58
CA VAL A 123 4.42 9.09 4.20
C VAL A 123 4.28 9.05 5.72
N HIS A 124 3.09 9.33 6.27
CA HIS A 124 2.87 9.32 7.73
C HIS A 124 3.09 7.95 8.35
N GLU A 125 2.60 6.87 7.73
CA GLU A 125 2.81 5.51 8.23
C GLU A 125 4.30 5.14 8.31
N ALA A 126 5.08 5.52 7.29
CA ALA A 126 6.51 5.28 7.27
C ALA A 126 7.26 6.13 8.30
N LEU A 127 6.91 7.41 8.44
CA LEU A 127 7.47 8.30 9.47
C LEU A 127 7.17 7.79 10.89
N ALA A 128 5.95 7.33 11.15
CA ALA A 128 5.56 6.76 12.43
C ALA A 128 6.37 5.50 12.78
N LYS A 129 6.59 4.60 11.81
CA LYS A 129 7.46 3.42 11.99
C LYS A 129 8.93 3.80 12.24
N ALA A 130 9.36 4.95 11.73
CA ALA A 130 10.70 5.49 11.95
C ALA A 130 10.84 6.30 13.26
N ASP A 131 9.75 6.55 13.98
CA ASP A 131 9.68 7.52 15.07
C ASP A 131 10.25 8.89 14.64
N ALA A 132 9.81 9.34 13.46
CA ALA A 132 10.35 10.50 12.77
C ALA A 132 9.26 11.53 12.44
N THR A 133 9.72 12.73 12.08
CA THR A 133 8.85 13.84 11.67
C THR A 133 9.02 14.13 10.18
N PRO A 134 8.09 14.86 9.54
CA PRO A 134 8.25 15.31 8.15
C PRO A 134 9.61 15.98 7.86
N ALA A 135 10.13 16.74 8.82
CA ALA A 135 11.45 17.38 8.70
C ALA A 135 12.59 16.38 8.45
N SER A 136 12.49 15.14 8.94
CA SER A 136 13.50 14.08 8.72
C SER A 136 13.63 13.68 7.24
N ILE A 137 12.62 13.96 6.42
CA ILE A 137 12.64 13.69 4.98
C ILE A 137 12.73 14.96 4.13
N GLY A 138 12.90 16.13 4.75
CA GLY A 138 13.02 17.41 4.04
C GLY A 138 11.69 17.97 3.54
N THR A 139 10.63 17.78 4.32
CA THR A 139 9.29 18.36 4.08
C THR A 139 8.72 18.88 5.40
N SER A 140 7.53 19.47 5.35
CA SER A 140 6.79 19.94 6.53
C SER A 140 5.35 19.41 6.50
N GLU A 141 4.65 19.52 7.63
CA GLU A 141 3.24 19.12 7.68
C GLU A 141 2.38 20.00 6.77
N GLU A 142 2.74 21.28 6.65
CA GLU A 142 2.08 22.25 5.78
C GLU A 142 2.22 21.85 4.31
N GLU A 143 3.40 21.43 3.85
CA GLU A 143 3.58 20.94 2.49
C GLU A 143 2.77 19.65 2.24
N LEU A 144 2.74 18.72 3.20
CA LEU A 144 1.94 17.50 3.08
C LEU A 144 0.44 17.81 2.97
N GLN A 145 -0.03 18.80 3.72
CA GLN A 145 -1.41 19.26 3.69
C GLN A 145 -1.74 19.98 2.36
N GLU A 146 -0.83 20.81 1.85
CA GLU A 146 -0.96 21.47 0.54
C GLU A 146 -1.06 20.44 -0.59
N LEU A 147 -0.15 19.45 -0.61
CA LEU A 147 -0.20 18.34 -1.58
C LEU A 147 -1.51 17.54 -1.48
N LEU A 148 -2.03 17.34 -0.27
CA LEU A 148 -3.30 16.66 -0.07
C LEU A 148 -4.47 17.45 -0.65
N THR A 149 -4.52 18.76 -0.39
CA THR A 149 -5.50 19.69 -0.94
C THR A 149 -5.45 19.70 -2.47
N ASP A 150 -4.26 19.84 -3.06
CA ASP A 150 -4.06 19.80 -4.51
C ASP A 150 -4.55 18.50 -5.14
N GLY A 151 -4.36 17.37 -4.43
CA GLY A 151 -4.84 16.08 -4.86
C GLY A 151 -6.37 15.98 -4.91
N TYR A 152 -7.05 16.54 -3.91
CA TYR A 152 -8.51 16.61 -3.89
C TYR A 152 -9.04 17.56 -4.96
N VAL A 153 -8.40 18.69 -5.22
CA VAL A 153 -8.76 19.59 -6.33
C VAL A 153 -8.61 18.88 -7.67
N ALA A 154 -7.51 18.12 -7.87
CA ALA A 154 -7.31 17.33 -9.09
C ALA A 154 -8.35 16.21 -9.25
N GLU A 155 -8.73 15.54 -8.15
CA GLU A 155 -9.82 14.55 -8.13
C GLU A 155 -11.16 15.20 -8.50
N ALA A 156 -11.47 16.38 -7.93
CA ALA A 156 -12.67 17.13 -8.26
C ALA A 156 -12.73 17.49 -9.75
N LYS A 157 -11.62 17.97 -10.34
CA LYS A 157 -11.48 18.24 -11.79
C LYS A 157 -11.71 16.99 -12.63
N LEU A 158 -11.18 15.85 -12.21
CA LEU A 158 -11.35 14.58 -12.92
C LEU A 158 -12.82 14.18 -13.01
N TRP A 159 -13.53 14.19 -11.88
CA TRP A 159 -14.94 13.81 -11.82
C TRP A 159 -15.84 14.78 -12.57
N LEU A 160 -15.60 16.08 -12.44
CA LEU A 160 -16.29 17.10 -13.25
C LEU A 160 -16.01 16.89 -14.75
N GLY A 161 -14.77 16.56 -15.10
CA GLY A 161 -14.39 16.21 -16.47
C GLY A 161 -15.18 15.00 -17.00
N TYR A 162 -15.47 14.00 -16.18
CA TYR A 162 -16.36 12.91 -16.58
C TYR A 162 -17.80 13.39 -16.79
N ALA A 163 -18.35 14.21 -15.90
CA ALA A 163 -19.70 14.78 -16.04
C ALA A 163 -19.84 15.69 -17.28
N ARG A 164 -18.78 16.41 -17.67
CA ARG A 164 -18.75 17.24 -18.89
C ARG A 164 -18.74 16.41 -20.17
N ASN A 165 -18.02 15.28 -20.18
CA ASN A 165 -17.79 14.49 -21.39
C ASN A 165 -18.76 13.32 -21.58
N ARG A 166 -19.53 13.00 -20.54
CA ARG A 166 -20.49 11.90 -20.52
C ARG A 166 -21.80 12.42 -19.96
N SER A 167 -22.91 11.91 -20.47
CA SER A 167 -24.23 12.22 -19.92
C SER A 167 -24.78 11.08 -19.07
N ASP A 168 -24.12 9.92 -19.06
CA ASP A 168 -24.42 8.83 -18.15
C ASP A 168 -23.75 9.08 -16.78
N ASN A 169 -24.51 8.84 -15.72
CA ASN A 169 -24.01 8.86 -14.34
C ASN A 169 -23.54 10.24 -13.82
N ASN A 170 -24.06 11.33 -14.39
CA ASN A 170 -23.68 12.69 -13.99
C ASN A 170 -23.92 13.00 -12.52
N GLU A 171 -25.03 12.52 -11.94
CA GLU A 171 -25.31 12.69 -10.51
C GLU A 171 -24.15 12.19 -9.64
N ASN A 172 -23.68 10.96 -9.89
CA ASN A 172 -22.57 10.39 -9.14
C ASN A 172 -21.26 11.13 -9.40
N ASN A 173 -20.95 11.47 -10.65
CA ASN A 173 -19.72 12.20 -10.98
C ASN A 173 -19.70 13.59 -10.31
N ILE A 174 -20.82 14.31 -10.30
CA ILE A 174 -20.95 15.62 -9.67
C ILE A 174 -20.84 15.49 -8.15
N ASN A 175 -21.51 14.51 -7.55
CA ASN A 175 -21.39 14.23 -6.12
C ASN A 175 -19.94 13.90 -5.71
N PHE A 176 -19.20 13.12 -6.51
CA PHE A 176 -17.79 12.86 -6.24
C PHE A 176 -16.92 14.11 -6.36
N SER A 177 -17.21 14.98 -7.33
CA SER A 177 -16.53 16.27 -7.47
C SER A 177 -16.75 17.16 -6.24
N ILE A 178 -18.01 17.32 -5.80
CA ILE A 178 -18.36 18.10 -4.60
C ILE A 178 -17.68 17.56 -3.34
N GLN A 179 -17.74 16.23 -3.11
CA GLN A 179 -17.09 15.61 -1.95
C GLN A 179 -15.57 15.77 -1.95
N ALA A 180 -14.94 15.92 -3.11
CA ALA A 180 -13.52 16.19 -3.22
C ALA A 180 -13.23 17.67 -2.88
N LEU A 181 -14.03 18.61 -3.40
CA LEU A 181 -13.94 20.03 -3.02
C LEU A 181 -14.13 20.27 -1.52
N GLU A 182 -15.12 19.62 -0.91
CA GLU A 182 -15.35 19.72 0.54
C GLU A 182 -14.14 19.28 1.37
N LYS A 183 -13.42 18.23 0.93
CA LYS A 183 -12.20 17.75 1.60
C LYS A 183 -11.00 18.68 1.37
N ALA A 184 -11.01 19.41 0.27
CA ALA A 184 -10.00 20.41 -0.04
C ALA A 184 -10.27 21.76 0.63
N ASP A 185 -11.46 21.96 1.22
CA ASP A 185 -11.98 23.29 1.58
C ASP A 185 -11.91 24.26 0.39
N ALA A 186 -12.28 23.75 -0.79
CA ALA A 186 -12.20 24.45 -2.06
C ALA A 186 -13.60 24.77 -2.62
N SER A 187 -13.64 25.75 -3.51
CA SER A 187 -14.82 26.22 -4.21
C SER A 187 -14.92 25.66 -5.64
N PHE A 188 -16.04 25.89 -6.32
CA PHE A 188 -16.17 25.56 -7.74
C PHE A 188 -15.22 26.37 -8.63
N GLU A 189 -14.84 27.58 -8.21
CA GLU A 189 -13.90 28.42 -8.96
C GLU A 189 -12.50 27.79 -9.04
N ASP A 190 -12.08 27.08 -7.99
CA ASP A 190 -10.79 26.37 -7.94
C ASP A 190 -10.70 25.25 -8.99
N ILE A 191 -11.87 24.79 -9.47
CA ILE A 191 -11.98 23.79 -10.53
C ILE A 191 -12.46 24.32 -11.87
N ASP A 192 -12.38 25.64 -12.06
CA ASP A 192 -12.78 26.32 -13.29
C ASP A 192 -14.25 26.00 -13.65
N SER A 193 -15.13 26.11 -12.65
CA SER A 193 -16.55 25.75 -12.72
C SER A 193 -17.42 26.68 -11.86
N SER A 194 -18.73 26.44 -11.84
CA SER A 194 -19.69 27.19 -11.03
C SER A 194 -20.85 26.30 -10.56
N ALA A 195 -21.65 26.81 -9.62
CA ALA A 195 -22.83 26.09 -9.14
C ALA A 195 -23.85 25.88 -10.28
N GLU A 196 -24.00 26.87 -11.15
CA GLU A 196 -24.88 26.84 -12.31
C GLU A 196 -24.44 25.76 -13.30
N GLU A 197 -23.13 25.64 -13.57
CA GLU A 197 -22.62 24.55 -14.41
C GLU A 197 -22.93 23.18 -13.79
N MET A 198 -22.72 23.00 -12.49
CA MET A 198 -23.02 21.74 -11.81
C MET A 198 -24.50 21.37 -11.93
N LEU A 199 -25.41 22.33 -11.73
CA LEU A 199 -26.84 22.10 -11.87
C LEU A 199 -27.23 21.79 -13.32
N GLN A 200 -26.65 22.49 -14.29
CA GLN A 200 -26.91 22.22 -15.70
C GLN A 200 -26.46 20.80 -16.10
N LEU A 201 -25.28 20.36 -15.64
CA LEU A 201 -24.78 19.01 -15.91
C LEU A 201 -25.64 17.93 -15.26
N LEU A 202 -26.26 18.21 -14.10
CA LEU A 202 -27.26 17.32 -13.48
C LEU A 202 -28.53 17.22 -14.34
N VAL A 203 -29.07 18.35 -14.79
CA VAL A 203 -30.25 18.39 -15.67
C VAL A 203 -29.98 17.61 -16.96
N ASP A 204 -28.84 17.83 -17.61
CA ASP A 204 -28.45 17.13 -18.83
C ASP A 204 -28.33 15.62 -18.61
N GLY A 205 -27.78 15.22 -17.46
CA GLY A 205 -27.67 13.82 -17.05
C GLY A 205 -29.04 13.15 -16.90
N TYR A 206 -29.94 13.77 -16.14
CA TYR A 206 -31.30 13.23 -15.94
C TYR A 206 -32.10 13.18 -17.24
N ILE A 207 -31.96 14.16 -18.13
CA ILE A 207 -32.58 14.13 -19.46
C ILE A 207 -32.03 12.97 -20.30
N ALA A 208 -30.71 12.73 -20.26
CA ALA A 208 -30.10 11.61 -20.97
C ALA A 208 -30.58 10.25 -20.43
N GLU A 209 -30.69 10.12 -19.10
CA GLU A 209 -31.24 8.94 -18.45
C GLU A 209 -32.72 8.70 -18.83
N ALA A 210 -33.55 9.74 -18.81
CA ALA A 210 -34.94 9.65 -19.25
C ALA A 210 -35.04 9.16 -20.69
N ARG A 211 -34.23 9.73 -21.61
CA ARG A 211 -34.19 9.31 -23.02
C ARG A 211 -33.80 7.84 -23.17
N LYS A 212 -32.84 7.38 -22.39
CA LYS A 212 -32.39 5.98 -22.39
C LYS A 212 -33.52 5.04 -21.96
N TRP A 213 -34.17 5.31 -20.84
CA TRP A 213 -35.27 4.48 -20.34
C TRP A 213 -36.49 4.50 -21.24
N PHE A 214 -36.82 5.67 -21.81
CA PHE A 214 -37.87 5.77 -22.82
C PHE A 214 -37.56 4.92 -24.06
N GLY A 215 -36.31 4.93 -24.52
CA GLY A 215 -35.86 4.06 -25.60
C GLY A 215 -36.10 2.57 -25.29
N TYR A 216 -35.73 2.12 -24.10
CA TYR A 216 -36.00 0.73 -23.67
C TYR A 216 -37.49 0.42 -23.55
N ALA A 217 -38.32 1.39 -23.15
CA ALA A 217 -39.76 1.20 -23.06
C ALA A 217 -40.40 0.93 -24.44
N LEU A 218 -39.86 1.54 -25.50
CA LEU A 218 -40.36 1.33 -26.87
C LEU A 218 -40.04 -0.07 -27.42
N GLU A 219 -39.06 -0.78 -26.84
CA GLU A 219 -38.62 -2.10 -27.30
C GLU A 219 -39.35 -3.27 -26.60
N LYS A 220 -40.16 -3.00 -25.57
CA LYS A 220 -40.80 -4.00 -24.73
C LYS A 220 -42.33 -3.96 -24.83
N GLU A 221 -42.96 -5.13 -24.82
CA GLU A 221 -44.43 -5.26 -24.80
C GLU A 221 -45.02 -4.91 -23.43
N ASP A 222 -44.31 -5.21 -22.34
CA ASP A 222 -44.59 -4.74 -20.98
C ASP A 222 -43.45 -3.82 -20.54
N ASN A 223 -43.76 -2.52 -20.41
CA ASN A 223 -42.76 -1.46 -20.31
C ASN A 223 -43.03 -0.48 -19.15
N GLN A 224 -43.94 -0.82 -18.23
CA GLN A 224 -44.34 0.10 -17.16
C GLN A 224 -43.15 0.50 -16.28
N ALA A 225 -42.27 -0.45 -15.95
CA ALA A 225 -41.09 -0.18 -15.12
C ALA A 225 -40.14 0.82 -15.80
N GLU A 226 -39.88 0.68 -17.10
CA GLU A 226 -39.04 1.62 -17.86
C GLU A 226 -39.69 3.00 -17.97
N LEU A 227 -41.01 3.08 -18.12
CA LEU A 227 -41.74 4.35 -18.11
C LEU A 227 -41.67 5.03 -16.74
N ASP A 228 -41.75 4.26 -15.65
CA ASP A 228 -41.61 4.79 -14.29
C ASP A 228 -40.19 5.38 -14.07
N TYR A 229 -39.13 4.69 -14.50
CA TYR A 229 -37.76 5.22 -14.45
C TYR A 229 -37.58 6.48 -15.30
N CYS A 230 -38.17 6.52 -16.50
CA CYS A 230 -38.15 7.70 -17.35
C CYS A 230 -38.81 8.90 -16.66
N LEU A 231 -39.99 8.68 -16.07
CA LEU A 231 -40.72 9.74 -15.36
C LEU A 231 -39.96 10.23 -14.13
N GLU A 232 -39.37 9.33 -13.35
CA GLU A 232 -38.54 9.70 -12.19
C GLU A 232 -37.37 10.60 -12.61
N ALA A 233 -36.66 10.24 -13.69
CA ALA A 233 -35.56 11.04 -14.20
C ALA A 233 -36.04 12.44 -14.67
N LEU A 234 -37.18 12.53 -15.38
CA LEU A 234 -37.74 13.82 -15.78
C LEU A 234 -38.17 14.70 -14.58
N LEU A 235 -38.72 14.09 -13.53
CA LEU A 235 -39.06 14.81 -12.30
C LEU A 235 -37.82 15.38 -11.62
N LYS A 236 -36.72 14.61 -11.55
CA LYS A 236 -35.43 15.09 -11.04
C LYS A 236 -34.88 16.23 -11.89
N ALA A 237 -34.92 16.10 -13.23
CA ALA A 237 -34.49 17.16 -14.14
C ALA A 237 -35.27 18.46 -13.93
N SER A 238 -36.60 18.38 -13.82
CA SER A 238 -37.46 19.53 -13.56
C SER A 238 -37.13 20.20 -12.23
N TYR A 239 -36.99 19.41 -11.17
CA TYR A 239 -36.67 19.94 -9.83
C TYR A 239 -35.33 20.67 -9.80
N VAL A 240 -34.30 20.12 -10.45
CA VAL A 240 -32.97 20.76 -10.51
C VAL A 240 -32.99 22.02 -11.37
N ALA A 241 -33.74 22.03 -12.48
CA ALA A 241 -33.89 23.23 -13.31
C ALA A 241 -34.58 24.38 -12.54
N ASP A 242 -35.61 24.06 -11.74
CA ASP A 242 -36.27 25.04 -10.87
C ASP A 242 -35.30 25.60 -9.82
N LEU A 243 -34.41 24.78 -9.25
CA LEU A 243 -33.37 25.25 -8.33
C LEU A 243 -32.34 26.15 -9.01
N ALA A 244 -31.93 25.83 -10.24
CA ALA A 244 -31.00 26.66 -11.01
C ALA A 244 -31.58 28.05 -11.28
N PHE A 245 -32.87 28.12 -11.62
CA PHE A 245 -33.57 29.38 -11.82
C PHE A 245 -33.57 30.26 -10.56
N ILE A 246 -33.72 29.67 -9.37
CA ILE A 246 -33.70 30.43 -8.10
C ILE A 246 -32.31 31.02 -7.79
N LEU A 247 -31.22 30.41 -8.27
CA LEU A 247 -29.86 30.88 -8.00
C LEU A 247 -29.42 32.02 -8.93
N GLU A 248 -30.14 32.26 -10.03
CA GLU A 248 -29.86 33.37 -10.96
C GLU A 248 -30.44 34.73 -10.48
N ASP A 249 -31.38 34.73 -9.52
CA ASP A 249 -32.06 35.91 -8.94
C ASP A 249 -31.40 36.43 -7.65
#